data_AF-A0A430HQN6-F1
#
_entry.id   AF-A0A430HQN6-F1
#
_cell.length_a   1.000
_cell.length_b   1.000
_cell.length_c   1.000
_cell.angle_alpha   90.00
_cell.angle_beta   90.00
_cell.angle_gamma   90.00
#
_symmetry.space_group_name_H-M   'P 1'
#
loop_
_entity.id
_entity.type
_entity.pdbx_description
1 polymer ?
#
loop_
_entity_poly.entity_id
_entity_poly.type
_entity_poly.pdbx_seq_one_letter_code
_entity_poly.pdbx_strand_id
1 'polypeptide(L)'
;MLPSEDPLPLSALNDRDDSWTVAEGTHGDGPMIVRINTSAQRWAGHPQLGIRVGFAIPLNHPNPGGLPDAEENRVIGELEDRIRALLKEGGPVVHALAITTGTFKEFVFYLKNGECIGPVHERLRAEVTSHRIQCMAYRDPAWEVYASFATE
;
A
#
# COMPACT_ATOMS: atom_id res chain seq x y z
N MET A 1 27.82 -9.66 21.17
CA MET A 1 27.54 -8.97 19.89
C MET A 1 26.94 -10.04 18.99
N LEU A 2 25.61 -10.05 18.83
CA LEU A 2 24.97 -10.98 17.90
C LEU A 2 25.45 -10.61 16.49
N PRO A 3 25.71 -11.58 15.59
CA PRO A 3 25.99 -11.26 14.20
C PRO A 3 24.79 -10.48 13.68
N SER A 4 25.04 -9.30 13.11
CA SER A 4 24.04 -8.61 12.31
C SER A 4 23.68 -9.55 11.16
N GLU A 5 22.49 -10.15 11.21
CA GLU A 5 21.98 -10.92 10.08
C GLU A 5 21.98 -9.99 8.87
N ASP A 6 22.68 -10.39 7.80
CA ASP A 6 22.68 -9.61 6.57
C ASP A 6 21.24 -9.45 6.08
N PRO A 7 20.83 -8.25 5.64
CA PRO A 7 19.49 -8.03 5.16
C PRO A 7 19.19 -8.92 3.94
N LEU A 8 17.96 -9.44 3.86
CA LEU A 8 17.51 -10.30 2.77
C LEU A 8 17.79 -9.65 1.41
N PRO A 9 18.35 -10.37 0.42
CA PRO A 9 18.62 -9.79 -0.88
C PRO A 9 17.30 -9.40 -1.56
N LEU A 10 17.24 -8.21 -2.16
CA LEU A 10 16.05 -7.77 -2.90
C LEU A 10 15.68 -8.68 -4.08
N SER A 11 16.60 -9.54 -4.55
CA SER A 11 16.27 -10.58 -5.53
C SER A 11 15.28 -11.61 -5.00
N ALA A 12 15.13 -11.75 -3.68
CA ALA A 12 14.14 -12.62 -3.06
C ALA A 12 12.76 -11.95 -2.89
N LEU A 13 12.64 -10.69 -3.32
CA LEU A 13 11.39 -9.94 -3.29
C LEU A 13 10.45 -10.48 -4.36
N ASN A 14 9.22 -10.85 -3.99
CA ASN A 14 8.21 -11.49 -4.84
C ASN A 14 8.45 -12.98 -5.17
N ASP A 15 9.42 -13.66 -4.55
CA ASP A 15 9.63 -15.12 -4.71
C ASP A 15 8.51 -15.97 -4.08
N ARG A 16 7.57 -15.33 -3.38
CA ARG A 16 6.45 -15.96 -2.67
C ARG A 16 5.20 -15.11 -2.82
N ASP A 17 4.06 -15.77 -2.76
CA ASP A 17 2.76 -15.10 -2.67
C ASP A 17 2.65 -14.29 -1.37
N ASP A 18 1.96 -13.16 -1.46
CA ASP A 18 1.70 -12.30 -0.32
C ASP A 18 0.69 -12.98 0.62
N SER A 19 0.94 -12.93 1.93
CA SER A 19 -0.01 -13.37 2.96
C SER A 19 -0.64 -12.16 3.63
N TRP A 20 -1.96 -12.16 3.76
CA TRP A 20 -2.71 -11.01 4.25
C TRP A 20 -3.59 -11.38 5.45
N THR A 21 -3.69 -10.45 6.41
CA THR A 21 -4.68 -10.47 7.48
C THR A 21 -5.54 -9.22 7.44
N VAL A 22 -6.70 -9.25 8.10
CA VAL A 22 -7.61 -8.10 8.21
C VAL A 22 -7.70 -7.66 9.66
N ALA A 23 -7.54 -6.36 9.88
CA ALA A 23 -7.81 -5.70 11.14
C ALA A 23 -8.94 -4.68 10.96
N GLU A 24 -9.79 -4.56 11.98
CA GLU A 24 -10.88 -3.59 12.03
C GLU A 24 -10.60 -2.57 13.14
N GLY A 25 -10.99 -1.33 12.90
CA GLY A 25 -10.80 -0.24 13.83
C GLY A 25 -11.68 0.96 13.47
N THR A 26 -11.29 2.12 13.98
CA THR A 26 -11.98 3.39 13.71
C THR A 26 -10.97 4.45 13.28
N HIS A 27 -11.40 5.38 12.43
CA HIS A 27 -10.64 6.53 12.01
C HIS A 27 -11.55 7.76 12.00
N GLY A 28 -11.29 8.71 12.90
CA GLY A 28 -12.27 9.75 13.23
C GLY A 28 -13.55 9.12 13.78
N ASP A 29 -14.70 9.51 13.22
CA ASP A 29 -16.02 8.99 13.62
C ASP A 29 -16.48 7.77 12.78
N GLY A 30 -15.66 7.30 11.83
CA GLY A 30 -16.02 6.24 10.88
C GLY A 30 -15.27 4.92 11.10
N PRO A 31 -15.78 3.81 10.55
CA PRO A 31 -15.06 2.54 10.58
C PRO A 31 -13.84 2.59 9.68
N MET A 32 -12.84 1.78 10.06
CA MET A 32 -11.63 1.56 9.29
C MET A 32 -11.37 0.06 9.19
N ILE A 33 -11.05 -0.40 7.99
CA ILE A 33 -10.61 -1.77 7.73
C ILE A 33 -9.21 -1.70 7.13
N VAL A 34 -8.28 -2.46 7.70
CA VAL A 34 -6.90 -2.50 7.22
C VAL A 34 -6.58 -3.94 6.83
N ARG A 35 -6.23 -4.15 5.56
CA ARG A 35 -5.54 -5.38 5.14
C ARG A 35 -4.04 -5.18 5.33
N ILE A 36 -3.42 -6.08 6.07
CA ILE A 36 -2.00 -6.02 6.43
C ILE A 36 -1.30 -7.20 5.74
N ASN A 37 -0.29 -6.92 4.92
CA ASN A 37 0.53 -7.98 4.32
C ASN A 37 1.51 -8.52 5.37
N THR A 38 1.14 -9.60 6.06
CA THR A 38 1.98 -10.21 7.10
C THR A 38 3.30 -10.75 6.54
N SER A 39 3.34 -11.10 5.25
CA SER A 39 4.59 -11.51 4.59
C SER A 39 5.55 -10.33 4.32
N ALA A 40 5.07 -9.08 4.43
CA ALA A 40 5.88 -7.88 4.32
C ALA A 40 6.77 -7.66 5.57
N GLN A 41 6.45 -8.27 6.71
CA GLN A 41 7.18 -8.12 7.97
C GLN A 41 8.69 -8.37 7.83
N ARG A 42 9.07 -9.40 7.05
CA ARG A 42 10.49 -9.74 6.81
C ARG A 42 11.28 -8.68 6.05
N TRP A 43 10.59 -7.72 5.41
CA TRP A 43 11.17 -6.60 4.67
C TRP A 43 11.08 -5.28 5.43
N ALA A 44 10.34 -5.25 6.55
CA ALA A 44 10.19 -4.06 7.35
C ALA A 44 11.55 -3.57 7.87
N GLY A 45 11.83 -2.28 7.68
CA GLY A 45 13.12 -1.70 8.05
C GLY A 45 14.29 -2.06 7.12
N HIS A 46 14.04 -2.73 5.99
CA HIS A 46 15.11 -3.10 5.06
C HIS A 46 15.83 -1.83 4.54
N PRO A 47 17.19 -1.74 4.60
CA PRO A 47 17.93 -0.50 4.34
C PRO A 47 17.71 0.10 2.95
N GLN A 48 17.35 -0.75 1.98
CA GLN A 48 17.09 -0.31 0.61
C GLN A 48 15.62 0.02 0.36
N LEU A 49 14.65 -0.34 1.21
CA LEU A 49 13.22 -0.12 0.97
C LEU A 49 12.66 1.04 1.81
N GLY A 50 13.34 2.18 1.83
CA GLY A 50 13.03 3.28 2.75
C GLY A 50 12.10 4.36 2.20
N ILE A 51 11.51 4.16 1.00
CA ILE A 51 10.56 5.11 0.42
C ILE A 51 9.16 4.52 0.54
N ARG A 52 8.30 5.17 1.31
CA ARG A 52 6.87 4.85 1.40
C ARG A 52 6.11 5.68 0.38
N VAL A 53 5.19 5.06 -0.34
CA VAL A 53 4.20 5.76 -1.17
C VAL A 53 2.81 5.30 -0.80
N GLY A 54 1.90 6.25 -0.66
CA GLY A 54 0.47 6.03 -0.50
C GLY A 54 -0.26 6.46 -1.76
N PHE A 55 -1.11 5.59 -2.30
CA PHE A 55 -2.09 5.92 -3.33
C PHE A 55 -3.46 5.96 -2.69
N ALA A 56 -3.99 7.17 -2.47
CA ALA A 56 -5.30 7.38 -1.87
C ALA A 56 -6.36 7.62 -2.96
N ILE A 57 -7.45 6.87 -2.88
CA ILE A 57 -8.56 6.85 -3.81
C ILE A 57 -9.82 7.19 -3.02
N PRO A 58 -10.31 8.45 -3.07
CA PRO A 58 -11.56 8.83 -2.46
C PRO A 58 -12.72 7.99 -3.00
N LEU A 59 -13.64 7.61 -2.12
CA LEU A 59 -14.87 6.93 -2.48
C LEU A 59 -15.83 7.93 -3.14
N ASN A 60 -16.44 7.53 -4.24
CA ASN A 60 -17.51 8.28 -4.90
C ASN A 60 -18.86 8.06 -4.19
N HIS A 61 -19.11 6.83 -3.73
CA HIS A 61 -20.39 6.43 -3.16
C HIS A 61 -20.23 5.58 -1.88
N PRO A 62 -19.74 6.17 -0.76
CA PRO A 62 -19.69 5.45 0.51
C PRO A 62 -21.12 5.03 0.94
N ASN A 63 -21.27 3.77 1.34
CA ASN A 63 -22.51 3.24 1.87
C ASN A 63 -22.86 3.87 3.23
N PRO A 64 -24.06 3.64 3.80
CA PRO A 64 -24.43 4.21 5.10
C PRO A 64 -23.49 3.85 6.27
N GLY A 65 -22.70 2.78 6.13
CA GLY A 65 -21.64 2.38 7.06
C GLY A 65 -20.27 2.99 6.73
N GLY A 66 -20.17 3.90 5.77
CA GLY A 66 -18.93 4.56 5.36
C GLY A 66 -18.00 3.72 4.47
N LEU A 67 -18.33 2.47 4.15
CA LEU A 67 -17.49 1.63 3.31
C LEU A 67 -17.94 1.72 1.84
N PRO A 68 -17.07 1.43 0.85
CA PRO A 68 -17.51 1.34 -0.53
C PRO A 68 -18.59 0.27 -0.70
N ASP A 69 -19.47 0.45 -1.67
CA ASP A 69 -20.35 -0.65 -2.11
C ASP A 69 -19.55 -1.75 -2.85
N ALA A 70 -20.22 -2.86 -3.18
CA ALA A 70 -19.54 -4.01 -3.79
C ALA A 70 -18.93 -3.69 -5.17
N GLU A 71 -19.56 -2.82 -5.96
CA GLU A 71 -19.10 -2.48 -7.31
C GLU A 71 -17.93 -1.51 -7.25
N GLU A 72 -18.03 -0.46 -6.42
CA GLU A 72 -16.94 0.46 -6.16
C GLU A 72 -15.74 -0.28 -5.55
N ASN A 73 -16.00 -1.22 -4.63
CA ASN A 73 -14.96 -2.06 -4.04
C ASN A 73 -14.24 -2.92 -5.10
N ARG A 74 -14.96 -3.45 -6.09
CA ARG A 74 -14.41 -4.21 -7.21
C ARG A 74 -13.53 -3.32 -8.09
N VAL A 75 -14.03 -2.16 -8.51
CA VAL A 75 -13.28 -1.21 -9.36
C VAL A 75 -12.01 -0.73 -8.66
N ILE A 76 -12.09 -0.37 -7.38
CA ILE A 76 -10.90 0.05 -6.62
C ILE A 76 -9.92 -1.12 -6.41
N GLY A 77 -10.40 -2.36 -6.32
CA GLY A 77 -9.55 -3.56 -6.32
C GLY A 77 -8.77 -3.73 -7.63
N GLU A 78 -9.40 -3.48 -8.78
CA GLU A 78 -8.70 -3.49 -10.08
C GLU A 78 -7.63 -2.39 -10.17
N LEU A 79 -7.92 -1.23 -9.55
CA LEU A 79 -6.93 -0.15 -9.43
C LEU A 79 -5.75 -0.53 -8.54
N GLU A 80 -5.97 -1.24 -7.44
CA GLU A 80 -4.91 -1.78 -6.57
C GLU A 80 -3.92 -2.64 -7.36
N ASP A 81 -4.45 -3.61 -8.11
CA ASP A 81 -3.65 -4.51 -8.94
C ASP A 81 -2.89 -3.74 -10.02
N ARG A 82 -3.54 -2.76 -10.64
CA ARG A 82 -2.92 -1.91 -11.65
C ARG A 82 -1.79 -1.06 -11.08
N ILE A 83 -1.99 -0.42 -9.94
CA ILE A 83 -0.96 0.36 -9.23
C ILE A 83 0.23 -0.54 -8.92
N ARG A 84 -0.02 -1.72 -8.34
CA ARG A 84 1.02 -2.69 -8.00
C ARG A 84 1.82 -3.11 -9.23
N ALA A 85 1.16 -3.40 -10.34
CA ALA A 85 1.83 -3.79 -11.59
C ALA A 85 2.75 -2.67 -12.12
N LEU A 86 2.24 -1.43 -12.18
CA LEU A 86 3.01 -0.28 -12.66
C LEU A 86 4.21 0.05 -11.77
N LEU A 87 4.07 -0.05 -10.44
CA LEU A 87 5.20 0.15 -9.53
C LEU A 87 6.26 -0.95 -9.70
N LYS A 88 5.84 -2.21 -9.92
CA LYS A 88 6.76 -3.34 -10.18
C LYS A 88 7.58 -3.17 -11.45
N GLU A 89 7.03 -2.55 -12.49
CA GLU A 89 7.77 -2.20 -13.71
C GLU A 89 8.94 -1.23 -13.41
N GLY A 90 8.81 -0.40 -12.37
CA GLY A 90 9.84 0.54 -11.91
C GLY A 90 10.91 -0.07 -10.99
N GLY A 91 10.71 -1.29 -10.50
CA GLY A 91 11.68 -2.02 -9.68
C GLY A 91 11.09 -2.67 -8.41
N PRO A 92 11.95 -3.05 -7.44
CA PRO A 92 11.54 -3.73 -6.22
C PRO A 92 10.53 -2.90 -5.41
N VAL A 93 9.35 -3.49 -5.15
CA VAL A 93 8.25 -2.89 -4.40
C VAL A 93 7.58 -3.92 -3.50
N VAL A 94 7.18 -3.50 -2.31
CA VAL A 94 6.37 -4.27 -1.36
C VAL A 94 5.03 -3.59 -1.20
N HIS A 95 3.94 -4.31 -1.44
CA HIS A 95 2.60 -3.85 -1.07
C HIS A 95 2.36 -4.21 0.39
N ALA A 96 2.34 -3.21 1.28
CA ALA A 96 2.39 -3.44 2.72
C ALA A 96 1.00 -3.37 3.37
N LEU A 97 0.17 -2.40 2.96
CA LEU A 97 -1.15 -2.18 3.56
C LEU A 97 -2.16 -1.78 2.49
N ALA A 98 -3.42 -2.17 2.70
CA ALA A 98 -4.57 -1.54 2.09
C ALA A 98 -5.54 -1.07 3.18
N ILE A 99 -5.64 0.25 3.34
CA ILE A 99 -6.45 0.92 4.36
C ILE A 99 -7.75 1.37 3.71
N THR A 100 -8.89 1.01 4.28
CA THR A 100 -10.22 1.46 3.84
C THR A 100 -10.84 2.24 4.98
N THR A 101 -11.28 3.47 4.70
CA THR A 101 -11.99 4.33 5.65
C THR A 101 -13.37 4.68 5.12
N GLY A 102 -14.11 5.45 5.92
CA GLY A 102 -15.34 6.18 5.55
C GLY A 102 -15.33 6.93 4.22
N THR A 103 -14.14 7.31 3.73
CA THR A 103 -13.99 8.36 2.71
C THR A 103 -13.00 8.01 1.61
N PHE A 104 -12.07 7.08 1.83
CA PHE A 104 -11.09 6.66 0.83
C PHE A 104 -10.59 5.24 1.07
N LYS A 105 -9.99 4.68 0.03
CA LYS A 105 -9.01 3.60 0.18
C LYS A 105 -7.61 4.11 -0.09
N GLU A 106 -6.65 3.70 0.73
CA GLU A 106 -5.24 3.97 0.54
C GLU A 106 -4.44 2.68 0.41
N PHE A 107 -3.64 2.58 -0.63
CA PHE A 107 -2.69 1.49 -0.83
C PHE A 107 -1.28 1.97 -0.51
N VAL A 108 -0.63 1.32 0.45
CA VAL A 108 0.69 1.71 0.96
C VAL A 108 1.74 0.74 0.45
N PHE A 109 2.73 1.27 -0.25
CA PHE A 109 3.85 0.51 -0.79
C PHE A 109 5.18 1.04 -0.28
N TYR A 110 6.17 0.15 -0.20
CA TYR A 110 7.56 0.49 0.09
C TYR A 110 8.46 0.14 -1.10
N LEU A 111 9.30 1.09 -1.50
CA LEU A 111 10.10 1.02 -2.73
C LEU A 111 11.58 1.28 -2.44
N LYS A 112 12.41 0.80 -3.38
CA LYS A 112 13.83 1.09 -3.38
C LYS A 112 14.16 2.56 -3.66
N ASN A 113 13.49 3.13 -4.65
CA ASN A 113 13.64 4.53 -5.04
C ASN A 113 12.26 5.08 -5.46
N GLY A 114 12.14 6.41 -5.52
CA GLY A 114 10.89 7.09 -5.86
C GLY A 114 10.76 7.52 -7.32
N GLU A 115 11.69 7.13 -8.21
CA GLU A 115 11.78 7.68 -9.57
C GLU A 115 10.55 7.34 -10.42
N CYS A 116 9.96 6.16 -10.21
CA CYS A 116 8.77 5.72 -10.93
C CYS A 116 7.45 6.34 -10.41
N ILE A 117 7.43 6.92 -9.19
CA ILE A 117 6.19 7.31 -8.52
C ILE A 117 5.43 8.38 -9.32
N GLY A 118 6.13 9.44 -9.75
CA GLY A 118 5.53 10.52 -10.54
C GLY A 118 4.96 10.02 -11.87
N PRO A 119 5.75 9.35 -12.73
CA PRO A 119 5.27 8.76 -13.98
C PRO A 119 4.09 7.80 -13.80
N VAL A 120 4.12 6.95 -12.76
CA VAL A 120 3.01 6.03 -12.46
C VAL A 120 1.75 6.80 -12.08
N HIS A 121 1.85 7.83 -11.24
CA HIS A 121 0.71 8.65 -10.84
C HIS A 121 0.09 9.39 -12.03
N GLU A 122 0.89 10.00 -12.90
CA GLU A 122 0.40 10.69 -14.10
C GLU A 122 -0.28 9.72 -15.08
N ARG A 123 0.31 8.54 -15.28
CA ARG A 123 -0.29 7.49 -16.11
C ARG A 123 -1.64 7.04 -15.56
N LEU A 124 -1.72 6.77 -14.25
CA LEU A 124 -2.97 6.38 -13.60
C LEU A 124 -4.04 7.48 -13.73
N ARG A 125 -3.67 8.75 -13.56
CA ARG A 125 -4.61 9.88 -13.74
C ARG A 125 -5.12 10.03 -15.17
N ALA A 126 -4.33 9.66 -16.17
CA ALA A 126 -4.73 9.69 -17.57
C ALA A 126 -5.61 8.49 -17.95
N GLU A 127 -5.31 7.30 -17.43
CA GLU A 127 -6.02 6.05 -17.74
C GLU A 127 -7.35 5.94 -16.95
N VAL A 128 -7.38 6.43 -15.71
CA VAL A 128 -8.50 6.23 -14.77
C VAL A 128 -9.35 7.49 -14.69
N THR A 129 -10.55 7.42 -15.25
CA THR A 129 -11.53 8.51 -15.22
C THR A 129 -12.64 8.29 -14.19
N SER A 130 -12.80 7.07 -13.68
CA SER A 130 -13.85 6.72 -12.73
C SER A 130 -13.58 7.22 -11.30
N HIS A 131 -12.31 7.40 -10.92
CA HIS A 131 -11.93 7.83 -9.59
C HIS A 131 -10.79 8.84 -9.65
N ARG A 132 -10.78 9.75 -8.67
CA ARG A 132 -9.61 10.59 -8.42
C ARG A 132 -8.53 9.75 -7.73
N ILE A 133 -7.29 9.88 -8.20
CA ILE A 133 -6.14 9.21 -7.56
C ILE A 133 -5.22 10.28 -6.99
N GLN A 134 -4.97 10.22 -5.69
CA GLN A 134 -3.99 11.03 -4.98
C GLN A 134 -2.76 10.19 -4.67
N CYS A 135 -1.58 10.79 -4.73
CA CYS A 135 -0.32 10.12 -4.49
C CYS A 135 0.54 10.95 -3.54
N MET A 136 1.08 10.32 -2.51
CA MET A 136 2.03 10.95 -1.59
C MET A 136 3.19 10.01 -1.32
N ALA A 137 4.42 10.51 -1.38
CA ALA A 137 5.62 9.75 -1.10
C ALA A 137 6.43 10.40 0.02
N TYR A 138 6.92 9.59 0.95
CA TYR A 138 7.71 10.02 2.08
C TYR A 138 8.88 9.06 2.31
N ARG A 139 9.96 9.58 2.89
CA ARG A 139 11.03 8.73 3.41
C ARG A 139 10.57 8.14 4.75
N ASP A 140 10.54 6.82 4.83
CA ASP A 140 10.12 6.03 6.00
C ASP A 140 11.00 4.77 6.11
N PRO A 141 12.29 4.92 6.50
CA PRO A 141 13.25 3.83 6.48
C PRO A 141 12.99 2.79 7.57
N ALA A 142 12.29 3.18 8.64
CA ALA A 142 11.93 2.29 9.74
C ALA A 142 10.57 1.61 9.54
N TRP A 143 9.86 1.93 8.45
CA TRP A 143 8.52 1.42 8.14
C TRP A 143 7.52 1.71 9.28
N GLU A 144 7.58 2.92 9.85
CA GLU A 144 6.78 3.31 11.00
C GLU A 144 5.28 3.16 10.73
N VAL A 145 4.84 3.48 9.51
CA VAL A 145 3.43 3.35 9.13
C VAL A 145 3.00 1.89 9.13
N TYR A 146 3.76 0.99 8.50
CA TYR A 146 3.45 -0.43 8.52
C TYR A 146 3.50 -1.01 9.95
N ALA A 147 4.49 -0.64 10.75
CA ALA A 147 4.64 -1.07 12.14
C ALA A 147 3.47 -0.62 13.04
N SER A 148 2.82 0.49 12.73
CA SER A 148 1.65 0.96 13.50
C SER A 148 0.42 0.05 13.38
N PHE A 149 0.38 -0.82 12.36
CA PHE A 149 -0.70 -1.78 12.13
C PHE A 149 -0.26 -3.23 12.35
N ALA A 150 0.98 -3.55 11.97
CA ALA A 150 1.57 -4.87 12.17
C ALA A 150 2.05 -5.03 13.62
N THR A 151 1.12 -5.10 14.57
CA THR A 151 1.42 -5.55 15.95
C THR A 151 1.65 -7.07 15.97
N GLU A 152 2.65 -7.51 16.73
CA GLU A 152 2.99 -8.92 16.99
C GLU A 152 1.84 -9.72 17.64
#